data_AF-A0A7L4IXT1-F1
#
_entry.id   AF-A0A7L4IXT1-F1
#
_cell.length_a   1.000
_cell.length_b   1.000
_cell.length_c   1.000
_cell.angle_alpha   90.00
_cell.angle_beta   90.00
_cell.angle_gamma   90.00
#
_symmetry.space_group_name_H-M   'P 1'
#
loop_
_entity.id
_entity.type
_entity.pdbx_description
1 polymer ?
#
loop_
_entity_poly.entity_id
_entity_poly.type
_entity_poly.pdbx_seq_one_letter_code
_entity_poly.pdbx_strand_id
1 'polypeptide(L)'
;MRLWVCIALLSTVLYASADRPRIVQGAIRAGQFARDAVRGSWDMYRAYRDMREANYKGADKYFHARGNYDAARRGPGGAWAARVISDARETWQGRVSGRGAEDTRLDQEANAWGRNGGDPNRYRPKGLPKKY
;
A
#
# COMPACT_ATOMS: atom_id res chain seq x y z
N MET A 1 40.38 -17.57 -36.97
CA MET A 1 39.23 -18.21 -36.30
C MET A 1 39.26 -18.15 -34.76
N ARG A 2 40.42 -18.21 -34.10
CA ARG A 2 40.50 -18.27 -32.62
C ARG A 2 40.12 -16.97 -31.89
N LEU A 3 40.45 -15.80 -32.43
CA LEU A 3 40.18 -14.50 -31.78
C LEU A 3 38.68 -14.17 -31.68
N TRP A 4 37.90 -14.42 -32.74
CA TRP A 4 36.46 -14.18 -32.75
C TRP A 4 35.69 -15.07 -31.77
N VAL A 5 36.15 -16.33 -31.62
CA VAL A 5 35.60 -17.25 -30.61
C VAL A 5 35.89 -16.74 -29.19
N CYS A 6 37.10 -16.24 -28.93
CA CYS A 6 37.44 -15.63 -27.65
C CYS A 6 36.62 -14.38 -27.35
N ILE A 7 36.43 -13.49 -28.33
CA ILE A 7 35.62 -12.27 -28.18
C ILE A 7 34.15 -12.64 -27.91
N ALA A 8 33.60 -13.62 -28.63
CA ALA A 8 32.23 -14.08 -28.42
C ALA A 8 32.04 -14.70 -27.03
N LEU A 9 32.98 -15.55 -26.57
CA LEU A 9 32.95 -16.15 -25.24
C LEU A 9 33.12 -15.13 -24.11
N LEU A 10 34.02 -14.15 -24.26
CA LEU A 10 34.18 -13.07 -23.28
C LEU A 10 32.93 -12.21 -23.20
N SER A 11 32.32 -11.91 -24.35
CA SER A 11 31.09 -11.11 -24.41
C SER A 11 29.90 -11.82 -23.77
N THR A 12 29.74 -13.14 -23.97
CA THR A 12 28.67 -13.91 -23.32
C THR A 12 28.89 -14.06 -21.82
N VAL A 13 30.14 -14.24 -21.37
CA VAL A 13 30.49 -14.28 -19.95
C VAL A 13 30.25 -12.91 -19.28
N LEU A 14 30.66 -11.81 -19.91
CA LEU A 14 30.41 -10.44 -19.43
C LEU A 14 28.91 -10.12 -19.39
N TYR A 15 28.15 -10.49 -20.43
CA TYR A 15 26.70 -10.31 -20.47
C TYR A 15 25.99 -11.12 -19.37
N ALA A 16 26.29 -12.40 -19.24
CA ALA A 16 25.72 -13.26 -18.20
C ALA A 16 26.11 -12.82 -16.78
N SER A 17 27.33 -12.30 -16.58
CA SER A 17 27.79 -11.78 -15.29
C SER A 17 27.23 -10.40 -14.95
N ALA A 18 26.85 -9.59 -15.94
CA ALA A 18 26.12 -8.33 -15.75
C ALA A 18 24.61 -8.52 -15.49
N ASP A 19 24.00 -9.61 -16.00
CA ASP A 19 22.58 -9.90 -15.78
C ASP A 19 22.29 -10.68 -14.50
N ARG A 20 23.22 -11.51 -14.00
CA ARG A 20 23.12 -12.14 -12.66
C ARG A 20 22.79 -11.14 -11.53
N PRO A 21 23.49 -9.98 -11.40
CA PRO A 21 23.15 -9.01 -10.36
C PRO A 21 21.79 -8.32 -10.61
N ARG A 22 21.35 -8.18 -11.87
CA ARG A 22 20.02 -7.63 -12.18
C ARG A 22 18.88 -8.58 -11.78
N ILE A 23 19.01 -9.88 -12.08
CA ILE A 23 18.01 -10.90 -11.71
C ILE A 23 17.90 -11.00 -10.19
N VAL A 24 19.04 -11.04 -9.48
CA VAL A 24 19.06 -11.08 -8.01
C VAL A 24 18.45 -9.82 -7.40
N GLN A 25 18.80 -8.64 -7.91
CA GLN A 25 18.18 -7.39 -7.46
C GLN A 25 16.67 -7.36 -7.75
N GLY A 26 16.23 -7.88 -8.90
CA GLY A 26 14.81 -8.04 -9.24
C GLY A 26 14.08 -8.93 -8.23
N ALA A 27 14.67 -10.07 -7.88
CA ALA A 27 14.11 -10.97 -6.87
C ALA A 27 14.03 -10.33 -5.48
N ILE A 28 15.07 -9.58 -5.07
CA ILE A 28 15.07 -8.83 -3.79
C ILE A 28 13.95 -7.79 -3.78
N ARG A 29 13.81 -6.99 -4.85
CA ARG A 29 12.76 -5.97 -4.95
C ARG A 29 11.36 -6.58 -4.94
N ALA A 30 11.15 -7.70 -5.64
CA ALA A 30 9.90 -8.42 -5.63
C ALA A 30 9.56 -8.95 -4.22
N GLY A 31 10.55 -9.53 -3.52
CA GLY A 31 10.40 -9.97 -2.13
C GLY A 31 10.08 -8.84 -1.16
N GLN A 32 10.74 -7.68 -1.32
CA GLN A 32 10.45 -6.48 -0.54
C GLN A 32 9.02 -5.98 -0.80
N PHE A 33 8.61 -5.86 -2.06
CA PHE A 33 7.26 -5.47 -2.43
C PHE A 33 6.20 -6.38 -1.81
N ALA A 34 6.38 -7.71 -1.91
CA ALA A 34 5.44 -8.66 -1.33
C ALA A 34 5.36 -8.53 0.20
N ARG A 35 6.50 -8.36 0.87
CA ARG A 35 6.57 -8.12 2.32
C ARG A 35 5.85 -6.84 2.72
N ASP A 36 6.04 -5.76 1.97
CA ASP A 36 5.39 -4.48 2.22
C ASP A 36 3.87 -4.60 2.03
N ALA A 37 3.42 -5.32 1.00
CA ALA A 37 2.00 -5.55 0.72
C ALA A 37 1.32 -6.35 1.85
N VAL A 38 1.96 -7.41 2.35
CA VAL A 38 1.44 -8.18 3.50
C VAL A 38 1.32 -7.31 4.74
N ARG A 39 2.35 -6.52 5.04
CA ARG A 39 2.34 -5.60 6.20
C ARG A 39 1.30 -4.49 6.05
N GLY A 40 1.21 -3.88 4.87
CA GLY A 40 0.22 -2.85 4.59
C GLY A 40 -1.21 -3.38 4.68
N SER A 41 -1.45 -4.61 4.24
CA SER A 41 -2.75 -5.29 4.41
C SER A 41 -3.12 -5.46 5.88
N TRP A 42 -2.15 -5.83 6.73
CA TRP A 42 -2.33 -5.89 8.18
C TRP A 42 -2.63 -4.54 8.81
N ASP A 43 -1.98 -3.46 8.35
CA ASP A 43 -2.25 -2.11 8.83
C ASP A 43 -3.67 -1.65 8.47
N MET A 44 -4.12 -1.94 7.24
CA MET A 44 -5.50 -1.67 6.79
C MET A 44 -6.53 -2.44 7.64
N TYR A 45 -6.27 -3.72 7.91
CA TYR A 45 -7.13 -4.52 8.78
C TYR A 45 -7.16 -4.00 10.21
N ARG A 46 -6.01 -3.59 10.76
CA ARG A 46 -5.93 -2.97 12.09
C ARG A 46 -6.73 -1.68 12.15
N ALA A 47 -6.64 -0.82 11.14
CA ALA A 47 -7.45 0.39 11.06
C ALA A 47 -8.95 0.10 11.04
N TYR A 48 -9.38 -0.91 10.28
CA TYR A 48 -10.76 -1.38 10.30
C TYR A 48 -11.18 -1.90 11.68
N ARG A 49 -10.35 -2.72 12.33
CA ARG A 49 -10.64 -3.23 13.68
C ARG A 49 -10.78 -2.11 14.70
N ASP A 50 -9.83 -1.17 14.72
CA ASP A 50 -9.87 -0.05 15.65
C ASP A 50 -11.07 0.86 15.39
N MET A 51 -11.46 1.07 14.13
CA MET A 51 -12.69 1.79 13.78
C MET A 51 -13.93 1.12 14.38
N ARG A 52 -14.02 -0.21 14.24
CA ARG A 52 -15.11 -1.01 14.79
C ARG A 52 -15.11 -1.03 16.32
N GLU A 53 -13.94 -1.13 16.93
CA GLU A 53 -13.77 -1.10 18.39
C GLU A 53 -14.09 0.26 18.99
N ALA A 54 -13.60 1.34 18.36
CA ALA A 54 -13.84 2.71 18.82
C ALA A 54 -15.32 3.08 18.78
N ASN A 55 -16.06 2.55 17.78
CA ASN A 55 -17.47 2.83 17.54
C ASN A 55 -17.81 4.32 17.69
N TYR A 56 -16.95 5.18 17.14
CA TYR A 56 -16.94 6.61 17.44
C TYR A 56 -17.51 7.42 16.28
N LYS A 57 -18.54 8.22 16.56
CA LYS A 57 -19.22 9.04 15.55
C LYS A 57 -18.23 10.04 14.91
N GLY A 58 -18.18 10.07 13.58
CA GLY A 58 -17.33 10.98 12.82
C GLY A 58 -15.86 10.55 12.70
N ALA A 59 -15.47 9.37 13.21
CA ALA A 59 -14.09 8.89 13.13
C ALA A 59 -13.77 8.06 11.87
N ASP A 60 -14.76 7.74 11.02
CA ASP A 60 -14.57 6.89 9.82
C ASP A 60 -13.40 7.39 8.96
N LYS A 61 -13.38 8.68 8.61
CA LYS A 61 -12.35 9.30 7.77
C LYS A 61 -10.97 9.31 8.41
N TYR A 62 -10.90 9.38 9.75
CA TYR A 62 -9.65 9.23 10.49
C TYR A 62 -9.07 7.82 10.28
N PHE A 63 -9.88 6.78 10.45
CA PHE A 63 -9.39 5.40 10.28
C PHE A 63 -9.06 5.07 8.82
N HIS A 64 -9.79 5.63 7.87
CA HIS A 64 -9.45 5.59 6.44
C HIS A 64 -8.06 6.16 6.15
N ALA A 65 -7.81 7.39 6.61
CA ALA A 65 -6.53 8.06 6.44
C ALA A 65 -5.41 7.33 7.19
N ARG A 66 -5.64 6.93 8.45
CA ARG A 66 -4.63 6.26 9.28
C ARG A 66 -4.22 4.90 8.72
N GLY A 67 -5.17 4.08 8.28
CA GLY A 67 -4.87 2.79 7.65
C GLY A 67 -4.03 2.95 6.39
N ASN A 68 -4.40 3.89 5.52
CA ASN A 68 -3.65 4.19 4.30
C ASN A 68 -2.25 4.77 4.59
N TYR A 69 -2.13 5.64 5.60
CA TYR A 69 -0.86 6.22 6.03
C TYR A 69 0.10 5.16 6.57
N ASP A 70 -0.37 4.31 7.48
CA ASP A 70 0.43 3.24 8.06
C ASP A 70 0.89 2.25 6.97
N ALA A 71 -0.03 1.85 6.09
CA ALA A 71 0.27 0.93 5.01
C ALA A 71 1.25 1.52 3.99
N ALA A 72 1.07 2.77 3.56
CA ALA A 72 1.98 3.43 2.61
C ALA A 72 3.40 3.58 3.17
N ARG A 73 3.54 3.77 4.48
CA ARG A 73 4.84 3.83 5.16
C ARG A 73 5.59 2.49 5.21
N ARG A 74 4.95 1.39 4.82
CA ARG A 74 5.66 0.11 4.63
C ARG A 74 6.53 0.12 3.38
N GLY A 75 6.16 0.89 2.37
CA GLY A 75 6.83 0.94 1.07
C GLY A 75 5.85 0.76 -0.10
N PRO A 76 6.35 0.61 -1.34
CA PRO A 76 5.52 0.56 -2.54
C PRO A 76 4.45 -0.54 -2.51
N GLY A 77 4.78 -1.72 -1.96
CA GLY A 77 3.81 -2.81 -1.81
C GLY A 77 2.70 -2.49 -0.81
N GLY A 78 3.01 -1.79 0.27
CA GLY A 78 2.02 -1.37 1.26
C GLY A 78 1.09 -0.28 0.72
N ALA A 79 1.63 0.69 -0.02
CA ALA A 79 0.83 1.69 -0.72
C ALA A 79 -0.10 1.05 -1.78
N TRP A 80 0.39 0.05 -2.51
CA TRP A 80 -0.42 -0.75 -3.44
C TRP A 80 -1.55 -1.50 -2.71
N ALA A 81 -1.23 -2.20 -1.62
CA ALA A 81 -2.23 -2.92 -0.84
C ALA A 81 -3.31 -1.99 -0.28
N ALA A 82 -2.91 -0.82 0.24
CA ALA A 82 -3.83 0.20 0.73
C ALA A 82 -4.83 0.65 -0.34
N ARG A 83 -4.35 0.93 -1.55
CA ARG A 83 -5.20 1.29 -2.70
C ARG A 83 -6.20 0.18 -3.03
N VAL A 84 -5.72 -1.04 -3.25
CA VAL A 84 -6.57 -2.18 -3.64
C VAL A 84 -7.66 -2.45 -2.60
N ILE A 85 -7.32 -2.42 -1.31
CA ILE A 85 -8.27 -2.66 -0.22
C ILE A 85 -9.28 -1.51 -0.11
N SER A 86 -8.84 -0.25 -0.26
CA SER A 86 -9.73 0.91 -0.29
C SER A 86 -10.76 0.82 -1.42
N ASP A 87 -10.33 0.51 -2.64
CA ASP A 87 -11.20 0.43 -3.82
C ASP A 87 -12.19 -0.75 -3.70
N ALA A 88 -11.74 -1.87 -3.12
CA ALA A 88 -12.61 -3.01 -2.82
C ALA A 88 -13.70 -2.66 -1.79
N ARG A 89 -13.34 -1.94 -0.72
CA ARG A 89 -14.30 -1.49 0.30
C ARG A 89 -15.33 -0.53 -0.30
N GLU A 90 -14.90 0.41 -1.13
CA GLU A 90 -15.81 1.32 -1.82
C GLU A 90 -16.80 0.57 -2.71
N THR A 91 -16.30 -0.37 -3.52
CA THR A 91 -17.14 -1.17 -4.43
C THR A 91 -18.23 -1.91 -3.65
N TRP A 92 -17.85 -2.52 -2.53
CA TRP A 92 -18.80 -3.20 -1.64
C TRP A 92 -19.84 -2.22 -1.08
N GLN A 93 -19.42 -1.04 -0.61
CA GLN A 93 -20.32 -0.07 0.00
C GLN A 93 -21.31 0.54 -1.01
N GLY A 94 -20.84 0.89 -2.20
CA GLY A 94 -21.69 1.45 -3.25
C GLY A 94 -22.68 0.44 -3.82
N ARG A 95 -22.26 -0.81 -4.05
CA ARG A 95 -23.11 -1.82 -4.71
C ARG A 95 -23.99 -2.61 -3.76
N VAL A 96 -23.50 -2.89 -2.55
CA VAL A 96 -24.16 -3.83 -1.62
C VAL A 96 -24.83 -3.10 -0.47
N SER A 97 -24.21 -2.06 0.09
CA SER A 97 -24.78 -1.34 1.23
C SER A 97 -25.70 -0.18 0.86
N GLY A 98 -25.77 0.20 -0.41
CA GLY A 98 -26.60 1.31 -0.88
C GLY A 98 -26.08 2.70 -0.47
N ARG A 99 -24.77 2.84 -0.20
CA ARG A 99 -24.17 4.10 0.27
C ARG A 99 -24.12 5.15 -0.85
N GLY A 100 -24.38 6.41 -0.51
CA GLY A 100 -24.41 7.52 -1.46
C GLY A 100 -23.03 7.91 -2.03
N ALA A 101 -23.02 8.50 -3.23
CA ALA A 101 -21.79 8.86 -3.95
C ALA A 101 -20.93 9.93 -3.26
N GLU A 102 -21.54 10.84 -2.49
CA GLU A 102 -20.81 11.87 -1.75
C GLU A 102 -19.96 11.29 -0.62
N ASP A 103 -20.53 10.35 0.14
CA ASP A 103 -19.83 9.62 1.20
C ASP A 103 -18.61 8.88 0.64
N THR A 104 -18.80 8.20 -0.48
CA THR A 104 -17.74 7.51 -1.23
C THR A 104 -16.61 8.46 -1.62
N ARG A 105 -16.93 9.63 -2.17
CA ARG A 105 -15.92 10.63 -2.56
C ARG A 105 -15.09 11.09 -1.37
N LEU A 106 -15.73 11.35 -0.23
CA LEU A 106 -15.04 11.80 0.97
C LEU A 106 -14.16 10.69 1.59
N ASP A 107 -14.58 9.43 1.51
CA ASP A 107 -13.76 8.30 1.97
C ASP A 107 -12.53 8.13 1.07
N GLN A 108 -12.69 8.29 -0.25
CA GLN A 108 -11.55 8.26 -1.18
C GLN A 108 -10.57 9.42 -0.98
N GLU A 109 -11.06 10.61 -0.65
CA GLU A 109 -10.20 11.75 -0.29
C GLU A 109 -9.37 11.44 0.96
N ALA A 110 -9.98 10.90 2.02
CA ALA A 110 -9.27 10.51 3.23
C ALA A 110 -8.25 9.37 2.98
N ASN A 111 -8.62 8.37 2.19
CA ASN A 111 -7.72 7.29 1.77
C ASN A 111 -6.48 7.86 1.05
N ALA A 112 -6.70 8.74 0.07
CA ALA A 112 -5.63 9.35 -0.71
C ALA A 112 -4.74 10.26 0.13
N TRP A 113 -5.33 11.06 1.03
CA TRP A 113 -4.59 11.92 1.95
C TRP A 113 -3.57 11.12 2.77
N GLY A 114 -4.04 10.06 3.45
CA GLY A 114 -3.17 9.20 4.25
C GLY A 114 -2.11 8.49 3.40
N ARG A 115 -2.52 7.91 2.26
CA ARG A 115 -1.61 7.17 1.37
C ARG A 115 -0.50 8.04 0.79
N ASN A 116 -0.75 9.34 0.63
CA ASN A 116 0.21 10.34 0.17
C ASN A 116 1.05 10.93 1.31
N GLY A 117 0.96 10.40 2.53
CA GLY A 117 1.76 10.82 3.68
C GLY A 117 1.18 12.00 4.46
N GLY A 118 -0.04 12.43 4.18
CA GLY A 118 -0.73 13.45 4.96
C GLY A 118 -1.07 12.96 6.37
N ASP A 119 -1.02 13.86 7.35
CA ASP A 119 -1.31 13.53 8.75
C ASP A 119 -2.79 13.09 8.92
N PRO A 120 -3.05 11.84 9.35
CA PRO A 120 -4.41 11.35 9.58
C PRO A 120 -5.20 12.19 10.59
N ASN A 121 -4.51 12.90 11.50
CA ASN A 121 -5.16 13.73 12.52
C ASN A 121 -5.96 14.90 11.93
N ARG A 122 -5.77 15.23 10.65
CA ARG A 122 -6.66 16.13 9.90
C ARG A 122 -8.14 15.73 10.03
N TYR A 123 -8.44 14.43 10.14
CA TYR A 123 -9.80 13.91 10.28
C TYR A 123 -10.14 13.44 11.70
N ARG A 124 -9.24 13.62 12.68
CA ARG A 124 -9.47 13.10 14.03
C ARG A 124 -10.58 13.91 14.73
N PRO A 125 -11.69 13.28 15.13
CA PRO A 125 -12.72 14.00 15.88
C PRO A 125 -12.24 14.29 17.30
N LYS A 126 -12.68 15.44 17.84
CA LYS A 126 -12.44 15.80 19.25
C LYS A 126 -12.99 14.69 20.15
N GLY A 127 -12.16 14.23 21.08
CA GLY A 127 -12.55 13.21 22.05
C GLY A 127 -12.29 11.76 21.63
N LEU A 128 -11.79 11.50 20.41
CA LEU A 128 -11.36 10.14 20.04
C LEU A 128 -10.22 9.66 20.97
N PRO A 129 -10.36 8.52 21.67
CA PRO A 129 -9.35 8.03 22.61
C PRO A 129 -7.95 7.96 22.00
N LYS A 130 -6.94 8.46 22.73
CA LYS A 130 -5.55 8.60 22.23
C LYS A 130 -4.88 7.29 21.81
N LYS A 131 -5.41 6.13 22.22
CA LYS A 131 -4.89 4.82 21.79
C LYS A 131 -5.11 4.55 20.30
N TYR A 132 -6.07 5.24 19.69
CA TYR A 132 -6.38 5.17 18.26
C TYR A 132 -5.66 6.27 17.51
#